data_AF-A4ERD4-F1
#
_entry.id   AF-A4ERD4-F1
#
_cell.length_a   1.000
_cell.length_b   1.000
_cell.length_c   1.000
_cell.angle_alpha   90.00
_cell.angle_beta   90.00
_cell.angle_gamma   90.00
#
_symmetry.space_group_name_H-M   'P 1'
#
loop_
_entity.id
_entity.type
_entity.pdbx_description
1 polymer ?
#
loop_
_entity_poly.entity_id
_entity_poly.type
_entity_poly.pdbx_seq_one_letter_code
_entity_poly.pdbx_strand_id
1 'polypeptide(L)' 'MYVKHPEFPDWGIGQVQSNAGGKITVNFPDQGKLVIDGVKVPLILVHEP' A
#
# COMPACT_ATOMS: atom_id res chain seq x y z
N MET A 1 -3.32 -8.00 5.05
CA MET A 1 -2.15 -7.16 5.37
C MET A 1 -2.50 -5.73 5.00
N TYR A 2 -2.37 -4.81 5.94
CA TYR A 2 -2.69 -3.39 5.75
C TYR A 2 -1.43 -2.55 5.74
N VAL A 3 -1.42 -1.48 4.95
CA VAL A 3 -0.28 -0.61 4.75
C VAL A 3 -0.68 0.85 4.65
N LYS A 4 0.23 1.77 4.99
CA LYS A 4 0.14 3.19 4.64
C LYS A 4 1.19 3.53 3.60
N HIS A 5 0.84 4.44 2.69
CA HIS A 5 1.81 5.05 1.80
C HIS A 5 2.58 6.14 2.58
N PRO A 6 3.92 6.12 2.64
CA PRO A 6 4.68 7.07 3.46
C PRO A 6 4.49 8.53 3.02
N GLU A 7 4.39 8.76 1.71
CA GLU A 7 4.26 10.12 1.13
C GLU A 7 2.81 10.56 0.92
N PHE A 8 1.83 9.65 1.06
CA PHE A 8 0.41 9.94 0.81
C PHE A 8 -0.45 9.40 1.96
N PRO A 9 -0.34 9.99 3.17
CA PRO A 9 -1.12 9.55 4.32
C PRO A 9 -2.64 9.71 4.10
N ASP A 10 -3.04 10.68 3.28
CA ASP A 10 -4.44 11.01 2.99
C ASP A 10 -5.14 9.96 2.11
N TRP A 11 -4.41 8.98 1.55
CA TRP A 11 -5.01 7.86 0.82
C TRP A 11 -5.67 6.84 1.76
N GLY A 12 -5.44 6.96 3.06
CA GLY A 12 -5.95 6.05 4.07
C GLY A 12 -5.14 4.75 4.21
N ILE A 13 -5.64 3.85 5.05
CA ILE A 13 -5.02 2.53 5.26
C ILE A 13 -5.39 1.62 4.09
N GLY A 14 -4.40 1.31 3.26
CA GLY A 14 -4.56 0.46 2.08
C GLY A 14 -4.49 -1.03 2.41
N GLN A 15 -5.23 -1.83 1.67
CA GLN A 15 -5.19 -3.29 1.76
C GLN A 15 -4.33 -3.88 0.65
N VAL A 16 -3.30 -4.66 1.01
CA VAL A 16 -2.50 -5.39 0.03
C VAL A 16 -3.34 -6.52 -0.57
N GLN A 17 -3.48 -6.52 -1.90
CA GLN A 17 -4.20 -7.53 -2.68
C GLN A 17 -3.25 -8.58 -3.29
N SER A 18 -2.03 -8.19 -3.65
CA SER A 18 -1.00 -9.11 -4.13
C SER A 18 0.40 -8.54 -3.91
N ASN A 19 1.40 -9.41 -3.84
CA ASN A 19 2.83 -9.07 -3.81
C ASN A 19 3.60 -10.07 -4.67
N ALA A 20 4.11 -9.62 -5.82
CA ALA A 20 4.85 -10.49 -6.74
C ALA A 20 5.92 -9.68 -7.49
N GLY A 21 7.13 -10.23 -7.59
CA GLY A 21 8.22 -9.62 -8.35
C GLY A 21 8.60 -8.21 -7.88
N GLY A 22 8.52 -7.94 -6.57
CA GLY A 22 8.77 -6.61 -6.00
C GLY A 22 7.66 -5.59 -6.24
N LYS A 23 6.58 -5.96 -6.93
CA LYS A 23 5.40 -5.12 -7.14
C LYS A 23 4.29 -5.52 -6.18
N ILE A 24 3.78 -4.53 -5.45
CA ILE A 24 2.75 -4.69 -4.43
C ILE A 24 1.48 -4.01 -4.92
N THR A 25 0.42 -4.78 -5.11
CA THR A 25 -0.89 -4.21 -5.47
C THR A 25 -1.64 -3.88 -4.20
N VAL A 26 -2.02 -2.62 -4.02
CA VAL A 26 -2.72 -2.13 -2.83
C VAL A 26 -4.00 -1.41 -3.26
N ASN A 27 -5.10 -1.65 -2.55
CA ASN A 27 -6.32 -0.87 -2.70
C ASN A 27 -6.42 0.13 -1.54
N PHE A 28 -6.35 1.43 -1.84
CA PHE A 28 -6.49 2.52 -0.89
C PHE A 28 -7.91 3.09 -0.92
N PRO A 29 -8.54 3.39 0.23
CA PRO A 29 -9.90 3.95 0.28
C PRO A 29 -10.11 5.19 -0.59
N ASP A 30 -9.19 6.17 -0.51
CA ASP A 30 -9.40 7.50 -1.12
C ASP A 30 -8.71 7.67 -2.48
N GLN A 31 -7.87 6.70 -2.88
CA GLN A 31 -7.10 6.74 -4.14
C GLN A 31 -7.41 5.55 -5.08
N GLY A 32 -8.03 4.50 -4.56
CA GLY A 32 -8.31 3.26 -5.29
C GLY A 32 -7.08 2.34 -5.40
N LYS A 33 -7.09 1.50 -6.44
CA LYS A 33 -6.11 0.43 -6.64
C LYS A 33 -4.84 0.93 -7.34
N LEU A 34 -3.70 0.70 -6.71
CA LEU A 34 -2.38 1.03 -7.24
C LEU A 34 -1.44 -0.17 -7.21
N VAL A 35 -0.50 -0.20 -8.14
CA VAL A 35 0.64 -1.14 -8.13
C VAL A 35 1.88 -0.34 -7.76
N ILE A 36 2.49 -0.69 -6.64
CA ILE A 36 3.61 0.02 -6.03
C ILE A 36 4.88 -0.82 -6.20
N ASP A 37 5.97 -0.17 -6.60
CA ASP A 37 7.30 -0.78 -6.62
C ASP A 37 7.87 -0.76 -5.19
N GLY A 38 7.86 -1.92 -4.52
CA GLY A 38 8.31 -2.06 -3.14
C GLY A 38 9.82 -1.87 -2.95
N VAL A 39 10.60 -1.83 -4.04
CA VAL A 39 12.03 -1.46 -3.98
C VAL A 39 12.21 0.05 -3.82
N LYS A 40 11.29 0.83 -4.39
CA LYS A 40 11.36 2.30 -4.39
C LYS A 40 10.54 2.93 -3.28
N VAL A 41 9.41 2.34 -2.93
CA VAL A 41 8.46 2.88 -1.95
C VAL A 41 8.34 1.91 -0.77
N PRO A 42 8.89 2.25 0.40
CA PRO A 42 8.78 1.42 1.60
C PRO A 42 7.40 1.61 2.24
N LEU A 43 6.43 0.79 1.84
CA LEU A 43 5.11 0.76 2.46
C LEU A 43 5.20 0.41 3.95
N ILE A 44 4.46 1.15 4.78
CA ILE A 44 4.49 1.00 6.23
C ILE A 44 3.41 -0.01 6.64
N LEU A 45 3.82 -1.14 7.22
CA LEU A 45 2.89 -2.16 7.72
C LEU A 45 2.07 -1.64 8.91
N VAL A 46 0.78 -1.97 8.92
CA VAL A 46 -0.16 -1.63 9.98
C VAL A 46 -0.76 -2.92 10.54
N HIS A 47 -0.77 -3.05 11.87
CA HIS A 47 -1.19 -4.28 12.56
C HIS A 47 -2.71 -4.38 12.73
N GLU A 48 -3.44 -3.27 12.84
CA GLU A 48 -4.91 -3.20 12.93
C GLU A 48 -5.40 -1.89 12.30
N PRO A 49 -6.55 -1.84 11.60
CA PRO A 49 -7.10 -0.61 11.02
C PRO A 49 -7.57 0.39 12.08
#